data_AF-A0A7Y3UKV7-F1
#
_entry.id   AF-A0A7Y3UKV7-F1
#
_cell.length_a   1.000
_cell.length_b   1.000
_cell.length_c   1.000
_cell.angle_alpha   90.00
_cell.angle_beta   90.00
_cell.angle_gamma   90.00
#
_symmetry.space_group_name_H-M   'P 1'
#
loop_
_entity.id
_entity.type
_entity.pdbx_description
1 polymer ?
#
loop_
_entity_poly.entity_id
_entity_poly.type
_entity_poly.pdbx_seq_one_letter_code
_entity_poly.pdbx_strand_id
1 'polypeptide(L)'
;MKKTSLPRLVISITIIISLLFGLYFLQNKITFLRRGPHGNFSNFDPTETIPITLLGSFRGVLIDFLWIRGIARHQEKKYYELLAINNLIAKLQPHFPSIWIFQAWNMCYNIAHEWDSPEDKWNWISAGLEFAEKGAEKNPTSGELFFEIGYIYFHKFDTKAIEFSDYYRKRLKEDKDKDNYEQALYWVRKSLQYGLTSHNRLAVERTLCYILWKAALRTEREGNLTIALDYATRSLNEWNKYIARNPEDLIEKTEEMIKTITNKILQLKQQTERYER
;
A
#
# COMPACT_ATOMS: atom_id res chain seq x y z
N MET A 1 -59.38 17.67 26.06
CA MET A 1 -58.71 18.52 25.04
C MET A 1 -57.24 18.12 24.95
N LYS A 2 -56.80 17.47 23.86
CA LYS A 2 -55.39 17.13 23.62
C LYS A 2 -54.59 18.43 23.44
N LYS A 3 -53.81 18.84 24.45
CA LYS A 3 -52.85 19.95 24.32
C LYS A 3 -51.84 19.55 23.25
N THR A 4 -51.90 20.24 22.12
CA THR A 4 -51.07 20.02 20.94
C THR A 4 -49.59 20.11 21.32
N SER A 5 -48.86 19.00 21.23
CA SER A 5 -47.40 18.91 21.37
C SER A 5 -46.65 19.51 20.17
N LEU A 6 -47.39 19.93 19.13
CA LEU A 6 -46.90 20.53 17.89
C LEU A 6 -45.82 21.62 18.07
N PRO A 7 -45.97 22.64 18.95
CA PRO A 7 -44.99 23.73 19.01
C PRO A 7 -43.65 23.29 19.59
N ARG A 8 -43.63 22.35 20.55
CA ARG A 8 -42.37 21.79 21.08
C ARG A 8 -41.67 20.94 20.03
N LEU A 9 -42.43 20.16 19.27
CA LEU A 9 -41.92 19.32 18.20
C LEU A 9 -41.34 20.15 17.05
N VAL A 10 -42.02 21.24 16.66
CA VAL A 10 -41.52 22.20 15.66
C VAL A 10 -40.25 22.89 16.15
N ILE A 11 -40.19 23.36 17.40
CA ILE A 11 -38.98 23.98 17.97
C ILE A 11 -37.81 23.00 17.98
N SER A 12 -38.03 21.75 18.42
CA SER A 12 -36.99 20.71 18.40
C SER A 12 -36.50 20.41 16.98
N ILE A 13 -37.40 20.31 16.00
CA ILE A 13 -37.03 20.10 14.59
C ILE A 13 -36.22 21.28 14.06
N THR A 14 -36.63 22.52 14.32
CA THR A 14 -35.89 23.72 13.86
C THR A 14 -34.50 23.80 14.47
N ILE A 15 -34.35 23.47 15.76
CA ILE A 15 -33.04 23.40 16.43
C ILE A 15 -32.16 22.32 15.80
N ILE A 16 -32.70 21.13 15.54
CA ILE A 16 -31.98 20.03 14.87
C ILE A 16 -31.54 20.46 13.46
N ILE A 17 -32.42 21.07 12.67
CA ILE A 17 -32.10 21.57 11.33
C ILE A 17 -31.00 22.64 11.39
N SER A 18 -31.08 23.58 12.34
CA SER A 18 -30.06 24.62 12.52
C SER A 18 -28.70 24.03 12.93
N LEU A 19 -28.69 23.01 13.79
CA LEU A 19 -27.49 22.27 14.18
C LEU A 19 -26.88 21.52 12.99
N LEU A 20 -27.69 20.80 12.21
CA LEU A 20 -27.25 20.10 11.01
C LEU A 20 -26.69 21.06 9.96
N PHE A 21 -27.30 22.24 9.81
CA PHE A 21 -26.81 23.29 8.91
C PHE A 21 -25.47 23.87 9.39
N GLY A 22 -25.30 24.10 10.70
CA GLY A 22 -24.03 24.50 11.29
C GLY A 22 -22.93 23.45 11.09
N LEU A 23 -23.25 22.17 11.28
CA LEU A 23 -22.34 21.05 11.04
C LEU A 23 -21.93 20.95 9.56
N TYR A 24 -22.85 21.18 8.63
CA TYR A 24 -22.55 21.22 7.19
C TYR A 24 -21.50 22.28 6.84
N PHE A 25 -21.64 23.51 7.36
CA PHE A 25 -20.65 24.57 7.15
C PHE A 25 -19.30 24.24 7.79
N LEU A 26 -19.31 23.68 9.00
CA LEU A 26 -18.08 23.26 9.69
C LEU A 26 -17.36 22.16 8.91
N GLN A 27 -18.11 21.18 8.39
CA GLN A 27 -17.59 20.10 7.57
C GLN A 27 -16.98 20.60 6.26
N ASN A 28 -17.59 21.58 5.59
CA ASN A 28 -17.00 22.20 4.40
C ASN A 28 -15.68 22.90 4.72
N LYS A 29 -15.58 23.59 5.86
CA LYS A 29 -14.35 24.25 6.30
C LYS A 29 -13.26 23.24 6.69
N ILE A 30 -13.59 22.18 7.43
CA ILE A 30 -12.66 21.10 7.77
C ILE A 30 -12.19 20.39 6.50
N THR A 31 -13.11 20.10 5.59
CA THR A 31 -12.77 19.49 4.29
C THR A 31 -11.83 20.41 3.52
N PHE A 32 -12.09 21.71 3.48
CA PHE A 32 -11.21 22.70 2.87
C PHE A 32 -9.82 22.74 3.51
N LEU A 33 -9.73 22.73 4.83
CA LEU A 33 -8.44 22.69 5.55
C LEU A 33 -7.70 21.37 5.32
N ARG A 34 -8.42 20.26 5.16
CA ARG A 34 -7.85 18.95 4.80
C ARG A 34 -7.36 18.89 3.34
N ARG A 35 -7.81 19.79 2.45
CA ARG A 35 -7.42 19.81 1.02
C ARG A 35 -5.93 20.12 0.82
N GLY A 36 -5.28 20.85 1.74
CA GLY A 36 -3.87 21.25 1.60
C GLY A 36 -3.57 22.04 0.31
N PRO A 37 -2.32 22.50 0.10
CA PRO A 37 -1.96 23.30 -1.09
C PRO A 37 -1.96 22.53 -2.43
N HIS A 38 -1.98 21.19 -2.39
CA HIS A 38 -1.81 20.31 -3.56
C HIS A 38 -3.03 19.43 -3.89
N GLY A 39 -4.16 19.62 -3.21
CA GLY A 39 -5.31 18.73 -3.31
C GLY A 39 -6.21 18.98 -4.53
N ASN A 40 -5.79 18.55 -5.73
CA ASN A 40 -6.72 18.34 -6.84
C ASN A 40 -7.44 16.99 -6.68
N PHE A 41 -8.35 16.90 -5.71
CA PHE A 41 -9.17 15.70 -5.43
C PHE A 41 -10.55 15.76 -6.10
N SER A 42 -10.66 16.31 -7.30
CA SER A 42 -11.95 16.58 -7.95
C SER A 42 -12.56 15.39 -8.72
N ASN A 43 -12.10 14.16 -8.50
CA ASN A 43 -12.61 12.99 -9.22
C ASN A 43 -13.16 11.94 -8.24
N PHE A 44 -14.25 12.27 -7.56
CA PHE A 44 -15.09 11.24 -6.94
C PHE A 44 -15.93 10.57 -8.03
N ASP A 45 -15.94 9.24 -8.05
CA ASP A 45 -16.87 8.50 -8.90
C ASP A 45 -18.32 8.76 -8.42
N PRO A 46 -19.35 8.72 -9.28
CA PRO A 46 -20.76 8.77 -8.84
C PRO A 46 -21.08 7.80 -7.68
N THR A 47 -20.47 6.61 -7.69
CA THR A 47 -20.61 5.59 -6.63
C THR A 47 -19.98 6.00 -5.29
N GLU A 48 -19.07 6.97 -5.28
CA GLU A 48 -18.48 7.58 -4.09
C GLU A 48 -19.29 8.83 -3.69
N THR A 49 -19.65 9.66 -4.67
CA THR A 49 -20.28 10.98 -4.45
C THR A 49 -21.68 10.86 -3.85
N ILE A 50 -22.53 9.97 -4.38
CA ILE A 50 -23.91 9.78 -3.93
C ILE A 50 -23.98 9.44 -2.43
N PRO A 51 -23.30 8.40 -1.92
CA PRO A 51 -23.36 8.08 -0.50
C PRO A 51 -22.67 9.14 0.37
N ILE A 52 -21.60 9.79 -0.10
CA ILE A 52 -20.94 10.88 0.63
C ILE A 52 -21.90 12.06 0.84
N THR A 53 -22.61 12.48 -0.21
CA THR A 53 -23.52 13.62 -0.18
C THR A 53 -24.79 13.30 0.60
N LEU A 54 -25.39 12.12 0.41
CA LEU A 54 -26.62 11.72 1.11
C LEU A 54 -26.42 11.56 2.62
N LEU A 55 -25.29 11.00 3.05
CA LEU A 55 -25.06 10.71 4.46
C LEU A 55 -24.53 11.92 5.25
N GLY A 56 -23.97 12.93 4.58
CA GLY A 56 -23.46 14.14 5.22
C GLY A 56 -22.55 13.83 6.42
N SER A 57 -22.93 14.31 7.60
CA SER A 57 -22.19 14.09 8.85
C SER A 57 -22.42 12.71 9.49
N PHE A 58 -23.53 12.02 9.17
CA PHE A 58 -23.79 10.64 9.65
C PHE A 58 -22.84 9.60 9.05
N ARG A 59 -22.17 9.96 7.95
CA ARG A 59 -21.12 9.16 7.32
C ARG A 59 -20.07 8.68 8.31
N GLY A 60 -19.62 9.56 9.23
CA GLY A 60 -18.61 9.21 10.24
C GLY A 60 -19.07 8.05 11.13
N VAL A 61 -20.28 8.16 11.69
CA VAL A 61 -20.87 7.11 12.54
C VAL A 61 -21.05 5.80 11.80
N LEU A 62 -21.50 5.86 10.54
CA LEU A 62 -21.63 4.66 9.70
C LEU A 62 -20.28 4.00 9.47
N ILE A 63 -19.24 4.77 9.17
CA ILE A 63 -17.88 4.27 8.98
C ILE A 63 -17.35 3.60 10.24
N ASP A 64 -17.52 4.22 11.41
CA ASP A 64 -17.07 3.64 12.68
C ASP A 64 -17.77 2.31 12.95
N PHE A 65 -19.08 2.24 12.68
CA PHE A 65 -19.83 0.99 12.76
C PHE A 65 -19.32 -0.07 11.78
N LEU A 66 -19.03 0.32 10.54
CA LEU A 66 -18.46 -0.58 9.53
C LEU A 66 -17.08 -1.09 9.94
N TRP A 67 -16.23 -0.25 10.54
CA TRP A 67 -14.93 -0.66 11.08
C TRP A 67 -15.07 -1.66 12.21
N ILE A 68 -15.95 -1.41 13.20
CA ILE A 68 -16.21 -2.36 14.28
C ILE A 68 -16.66 -3.71 13.72
N ARG A 69 -17.60 -3.69 12.76
CA ARG A 69 -18.07 -4.90 12.09
C ARG A 69 -16.94 -5.59 11.30
N GLY A 70 -16.12 -4.83 10.58
CA GLY A 70 -15.00 -5.33 9.79
C GLY A 70 -13.96 -6.01 10.68
N ILE A 71 -13.57 -5.38 11.80
CA ILE A 71 -12.63 -5.96 12.77
C ILE A 71 -13.16 -7.29 13.31
N ALA A 72 -14.45 -7.37 13.65
CA ALA A 72 -15.06 -8.62 14.10
C ALA A 72 -15.01 -9.71 13.01
N ARG A 73 -15.33 -9.38 11.75
CA ARG A 73 -15.24 -10.35 10.64
C ARG A 73 -13.81 -10.79 10.34
N HIS A 74 -12.84 -9.89 10.48
CA HIS A 74 -11.42 -10.21 10.36
C HIS A 74 -10.97 -11.22 11.43
N GLN A 75 -11.35 -10.99 12.70
CA GLN A 75 -11.06 -11.90 13.82
C GLN A 75 -11.71 -13.28 13.64
N GLU A 76 -12.92 -13.32 13.08
CA GLU A 76 -13.64 -14.56 12.75
C GLU A 76 -13.12 -15.25 11.47
N LYS A 77 -12.11 -14.69 10.79
CA LYS A 77 -11.60 -15.15 9.48
C LYS A 77 -12.66 -15.19 8.37
N LYS A 78 -13.73 -14.39 8.49
CA LYS A 78 -14.78 -14.26 7.47
C LYS A 78 -14.37 -13.25 6.41
N TYR A 79 -13.33 -13.58 5.64
CA TYR A 79 -12.65 -12.63 4.77
C TYR A 79 -13.50 -12.11 3.60
N TYR A 80 -14.47 -12.88 3.09
CA TYR A 80 -15.39 -12.40 2.05
C TYR A 80 -16.38 -11.35 2.56
N GLU A 81 -16.90 -11.53 3.79
CA GLU A 81 -17.72 -10.50 4.43
C GLU A 81 -16.89 -9.25 4.74
N LEU A 82 -15.64 -9.45 5.19
CA LEU A 82 -14.69 -8.37 5.41
C LEU A 82 -14.43 -7.58 4.13
N LEU A 83 -14.20 -8.27 3.00
CA LEU A 83 -13.98 -7.66 1.67
C LEU A 83 -15.15 -6.75 1.30
N ALA A 84 -16.40 -7.20 1.48
CA ALA A 84 -17.58 -6.39 1.18
C ALA A 84 -17.65 -5.13 2.07
N ILE A 85 -17.39 -5.28 3.37
CA ILE A 85 -17.37 -4.16 4.33
C ILE A 85 -16.28 -3.15 3.97
N ASN A 86 -15.06 -3.62 3.71
CA ASN A 86 -13.92 -2.78 3.43
C ASN A 86 -14.04 -2.04 2.09
N ASN A 87 -14.64 -2.68 1.07
CA ASN A 87 -14.99 -2.01 -0.18
C ASN A 87 -15.98 -0.87 0.04
N LEU A 88 -16.95 -1.04 0.94
CA LEU A 88 -17.88 0.03 1.30
C LEU A 88 -17.16 1.16 2.05
N ILE A 89 -16.28 0.83 3.00
CA ILE A 89 -15.46 1.83 3.71
C ILE A 89 -14.58 2.60 2.72
N ALA A 90 -13.94 1.95 1.75
CA ALA A 90 -13.10 2.61 0.75
C ALA A 90 -13.89 3.59 -0.12
N LYS A 91 -15.11 3.23 -0.53
CA LYS A 91 -16.03 4.16 -1.22
C LYS A 91 -16.46 5.32 -0.31
N LEU A 92 -16.72 5.02 0.95
CA LEU A 92 -17.10 5.99 1.96
C LEU A 92 -15.90 6.78 2.49
N GLN A 93 -14.64 6.45 2.23
CA GLN A 93 -13.44 7.18 2.69
C GLN A 93 -12.28 6.97 1.72
N PRO A 94 -12.38 7.45 0.47
CA PRO A 94 -11.37 7.16 -0.54
C PRO A 94 -10.01 7.82 -0.22
N HIS A 95 -10.00 8.91 0.56
CA HIS A 95 -8.77 9.60 1.00
C HIS A 95 -8.25 9.12 2.35
N PHE A 96 -8.59 7.89 2.76
CA PHE A 96 -8.05 7.27 3.97
C PHE A 96 -7.10 6.13 3.58
N PRO A 97 -5.76 6.34 3.58
CA PRO A 97 -4.82 5.33 3.10
C PRO A 97 -4.94 3.96 3.80
N SER A 98 -5.24 3.95 5.09
CA SER A 98 -5.27 2.73 5.90
C SER A 98 -6.31 1.71 5.44
N ILE A 99 -7.46 2.12 4.87
CA ILE A 99 -8.42 1.15 4.32
C ILE A 99 -7.87 0.46 3.06
N TRP A 100 -7.15 1.20 2.22
CA TRP A 100 -6.51 0.67 1.01
C TRP A 100 -5.43 -0.34 1.36
N ILE A 101 -4.56 0.02 2.32
CA ILE A 101 -3.52 -0.87 2.86
C ILE A 101 -4.16 -2.12 3.46
N PHE A 102 -5.07 -1.94 4.42
CA PHE A 102 -5.64 -3.05 5.19
C PHE A 102 -6.35 -4.07 4.29
N GLN A 103 -7.14 -3.60 3.32
CA GLN A 103 -7.85 -4.50 2.41
C GLN A 103 -6.91 -5.17 1.41
N ALA A 104 -5.93 -4.45 0.86
CA ALA A 104 -4.95 -5.03 -0.06
C ALA A 104 -4.13 -6.14 0.62
N TRP A 105 -3.71 -5.93 1.87
CA TRP A 105 -3.06 -6.97 2.67
C TRP A 105 -3.98 -8.17 2.90
N ASN A 106 -5.26 -7.95 3.24
CA ASN A 106 -6.21 -9.04 3.38
C ASN A 106 -6.39 -9.84 2.09
N MET A 107 -6.44 -9.19 0.92
CA MET A 107 -6.57 -9.88 -0.36
C MET A 107 -5.30 -10.66 -0.71
N CYS A 108 -4.14 -10.00 -0.66
CA CYS A 108 -2.86 -10.59 -1.06
C CYS A 108 -2.35 -11.68 -0.12
N TYR A 109 -2.73 -11.64 1.16
CA TYR A 109 -2.24 -12.58 2.17
C TYR A 109 -3.33 -13.50 2.69
N ASN A 110 -4.37 -12.95 3.32
CA ASN A 110 -5.35 -13.76 4.04
C ASN A 110 -6.28 -14.51 3.08
N ILE A 111 -6.99 -13.80 2.20
CA ILE A 111 -7.90 -14.41 1.22
C ILE A 111 -7.11 -15.34 0.30
N ALA A 112 -5.99 -14.88 -0.28
CA ALA A 112 -5.14 -15.74 -1.11
C ALA A 112 -4.61 -16.96 -0.34
N HIS A 113 -4.45 -16.93 0.98
CA HIS A 113 -4.02 -18.12 1.73
C HIS A 113 -5.10 -19.21 1.76
N GLU A 114 -6.39 -18.84 1.78
CA GLU A 114 -7.53 -19.78 1.84
C GLU A 114 -7.75 -20.61 0.57
N TRP A 115 -7.09 -20.27 -0.54
CA TRP A 115 -7.19 -21.00 -1.80
C TRP A 115 -6.04 -21.98 -1.97
N ASP A 116 -6.24 -23.14 -2.58
CA ASP A 116 -5.13 -24.08 -2.85
C ASP A 116 -4.44 -23.78 -4.18
N SER A 117 -5.22 -23.46 -5.22
CA SER A 117 -4.70 -23.28 -6.57
C SER A 117 -3.85 -22.01 -6.70
N PRO A 118 -2.63 -22.09 -7.29
CA PRO A 118 -1.81 -20.90 -7.54
C PRO A 118 -2.50 -19.87 -8.43
N GLU A 119 -3.42 -20.28 -9.31
CA GLU A 119 -4.21 -19.38 -10.15
C GLU A 119 -5.19 -18.55 -9.34
N ASP A 120 -5.96 -19.17 -8.44
CA ASP A 120 -6.90 -18.45 -7.59
C ASP A 120 -6.18 -17.52 -6.61
N LYS A 121 -5.04 -17.99 -6.06
CA LYS A 121 -4.16 -17.14 -5.24
C LYS A 121 -3.68 -15.92 -6.02
N TRP A 122 -3.27 -16.11 -7.27
CA TRP A 122 -2.83 -15.03 -8.15
C TRP A 122 -3.95 -14.02 -8.40
N ASN A 123 -5.17 -14.47 -8.68
CA ASN A 123 -6.31 -13.58 -8.89
C ASN A 123 -6.53 -12.63 -7.69
N TRP A 124 -6.43 -13.15 -6.46
CA TRP A 124 -6.53 -12.33 -5.25
C TRP A 124 -5.34 -11.40 -5.03
N ILE A 125 -4.11 -11.85 -5.32
CA ILE A 125 -2.90 -11.02 -5.22
C ILE A 125 -2.96 -9.87 -6.23
N SER A 126 -3.31 -10.15 -7.49
CA SER A 126 -3.45 -9.14 -8.54
C SER A 126 -4.55 -8.14 -8.17
N ALA A 127 -5.72 -8.62 -7.75
CA ALA A 127 -6.83 -7.75 -7.35
C ALA A 127 -6.48 -6.88 -6.12
N GLY A 128 -5.72 -7.42 -5.16
CA GLY A 128 -5.25 -6.66 -3.99
C GLY A 128 -4.25 -5.56 -4.35
N LEU A 129 -3.32 -5.84 -5.26
CA LEU A 129 -2.39 -4.86 -5.80
C LEU A 129 -3.13 -3.76 -6.58
N GLU A 130 -4.05 -4.11 -7.46
CA GLU A 130 -4.88 -3.15 -8.20
C GLU A 130 -5.72 -2.26 -7.27
N PHE A 131 -6.28 -2.86 -6.21
CA PHE A 131 -7.01 -2.12 -5.19
C PHE A 131 -6.11 -1.09 -4.50
N ALA A 132 -4.90 -1.47 -4.10
CA ALA A 132 -3.93 -0.58 -3.47
C ALA A 132 -3.45 0.53 -4.42
N GLU A 133 -3.15 0.20 -5.69
CA GLU A 133 -2.73 1.16 -6.72
C GLU A 133 -3.83 2.20 -6.99
N LYS A 134 -5.10 1.78 -7.07
CA LYS A 134 -6.24 2.70 -7.13
C LYS A 134 -6.31 3.59 -5.87
N GLY A 135 -6.03 3.03 -4.70
CA GLY A 135 -5.90 3.78 -3.47
C GLY A 135 -4.80 4.85 -3.53
N ALA A 136 -3.67 4.54 -4.17
CA ALA A 136 -2.56 5.46 -4.36
C ALA A 136 -2.92 6.65 -5.26
N GLU A 137 -3.76 6.45 -6.28
CA GLU A 137 -4.32 7.55 -7.09
C GLU A 137 -5.18 8.50 -6.23
N LYS A 138 -5.99 7.94 -5.33
CA LYS A 138 -6.84 8.70 -4.40
C LYS A 138 -6.05 9.32 -3.25
N ASN A 139 -4.80 8.88 -3.01
CA ASN A 139 -3.94 9.31 -1.89
C ASN A 139 -2.52 9.61 -2.40
N PRO A 140 -2.33 10.65 -3.25
CA PRO A 140 -1.11 10.89 -4.00
C PRO A 140 0.10 11.30 -3.15
N THR A 141 -0.10 11.56 -1.86
CA THR A 141 0.96 11.95 -0.92
C THR A 141 1.10 10.97 0.24
N SER A 142 0.52 9.77 0.15
CA SER A 142 0.62 8.77 1.22
C SER A 142 1.88 7.93 1.05
N GLY A 143 2.97 8.35 1.73
CA GLY A 143 4.20 7.58 1.77
C GLY A 143 3.96 6.17 2.32
N GLU A 144 3.12 6.07 3.35
CA GLU A 144 2.71 4.81 3.96
C GLU A 144 2.11 3.82 2.95
N LEU A 145 1.08 4.23 2.19
CA LEU A 145 0.46 3.37 1.19
C LEU A 145 1.44 2.99 0.07
N PHE A 146 2.30 3.93 -0.35
CA PHE A 146 3.31 3.63 -1.38
C PHE A 146 4.31 2.60 -0.89
N PHE A 147 4.76 2.69 0.35
CA PHE A 147 5.66 1.68 0.91
C PHE A 147 5.00 0.30 0.92
N GLU A 148 3.75 0.22 1.34
CA GLU A 148 3.01 -1.04 1.44
C GLU A 148 2.80 -1.70 0.08
N ILE A 149 2.46 -0.93 -0.96
CA ILE A 149 2.37 -1.45 -2.33
C ILE A 149 3.73 -2.03 -2.76
N GLY A 150 4.81 -1.28 -2.56
CA GLY A 150 6.16 -1.73 -2.91
C GLY A 150 6.59 -2.97 -2.14
N TYR A 151 6.23 -3.05 -0.85
CA TYR A 151 6.51 -4.20 -0.01
C TYR A 151 5.75 -5.45 -0.48
N ILE A 152 4.48 -5.33 -0.88
CA ILE A 152 3.72 -6.46 -1.45
C ILE A 152 4.39 -6.97 -2.73
N TYR A 153 4.76 -6.07 -3.66
CA TYR A 153 5.49 -6.43 -4.88
C TYR A 153 6.82 -7.13 -4.62
N PHE A 154 7.53 -6.73 -3.57
CA PHE A 154 8.76 -7.41 -3.18
C PHE A 154 8.48 -8.77 -2.54
N HIS A 155 7.69 -8.79 -1.47
CA HIS A 155 7.58 -9.93 -0.57
C HIS A 155 6.81 -11.10 -1.20
N LYS A 156 5.70 -10.84 -1.91
CA LYS A 156 4.87 -11.89 -2.52
C LYS A 156 5.56 -12.61 -3.69
N PHE A 157 6.58 -12.02 -4.29
CA PHE A 157 7.16 -12.47 -5.55
C PHE A 157 8.60 -12.98 -5.44
N ASP A 158 9.26 -12.85 -4.29
CA ASP A 158 10.68 -13.22 -4.16
C ASP A 158 11.07 -13.86 -2.80
N THR A 159 10.11 -13.99 -1.89
CA THR A 159 10.40 -14.65 -0.62
C THR A 159 10.29 -16.16 -0.79
N LYS A 160 11.31 -16.92 -0.37
CA LYS A 160 11.30 -18.40 -0.39
C LYS A 160 10.14 -19.01 0.41
N ALA A 161 9.60 -18.27 1.38
CA ALA A 161 8.43 -18.65 2.15
C ALA A 161 7.13 -18.62 1.32
N ILE A 162 7.14 -18.01 0.13
CA ILE A 162 6.01 -17.99 -0.79
C ILE A 162 6.21 -19.08 -1.83
N GLU A 163 5.52 -20.20 -1.61
CA GLU A 163 5.57 -21.43 -2.42
C GLU A 163 5.47 -21.17 -3.92
N PHE A 164 4.50 -20.36 -4.34
CA PHE A 164 4.22 -20.08 -5.76
C PHE A 164 4.81 -18.74 -6.26
N SER A 165 5.87 -18.23 -5.62
CA SER A 165 6.49 -16.94 -6.01
C SER A 165 6.90 -16.88 -7.48
N ASP A 166 7.47 -17.97 -8.03
CA ASP A 166 7.85 -18.05 -9.44
C ASP A 166 6.65 -18.01 -10.39
N TYR A 167 5.55 -18.66 -10.00
CA TYR A 167 4.28 -18.58 -10.75
C TYR A 167 3.74 -17.15 -10.75
N TYR A 168 3.72 -16.47 -9.61
CA TYR A 168 3.25 -15.08 -9.52
C TYR A 168 4.10 -14.11 -10.35
N ARG A 169 5.44 -14.27 -10.36
CA ARG A 169 6.33 -13.46 -11.20
C ARG A 169 5.98 -13.62 -12.68
N LYS A 170 5.80 -14.87 -13.13
CA LYS A 170 5.43 -15.19 -14.51
C LYS A 170 4.09 -14.55 -14.88
N ARG A 171 3.05 -14.75 -14.07
CA ARG A 171 1.72 -14.18 -14.33
C ARG A 171 1.72 -12.66 -14.29
N LEU A 172 2.47 -12.02 -13.39
CA LEU A 172 2.62 -10.56 -13.36
C LEU A 172 3.21 -10.02 -14.67
N LYS A 173 4.20 -10.70 -15.22
CA LYS A 173 4.80 -10.32 -16.50
C LYS A 173 3.84 -10.54 -17.67
N GLU A 174 3.16 -11.69 -17.71
CA GLU A 174 2.24 -12.04 -18.80
C GLU A 174 0.96 -11.19 -18.80
N ASP A 175 0.32 -11.01 -17.64
CA ASP A 175 -0.98 -10.35 -17.54
C ASP A 175 -0.87 -8.82 -17.52
N LYS A 176 0.24 -8.28 -16.99
CA LYS A 176 0.38 -6.85 -16.68
C LYS A 176 1.62 -6.19 -17.28
N ASP A 177 2.50 -6.95 -17.93
CA ASP A 177 3.81 -6.48 -18.42
C ASP A 177 4.66 -5.78 -17.35
N LYS A 178 4.57 -6.24 -16.09
CA LYS A 178 5.29 -5.66 -14.95
C LYS A 178 6.39 -6.61 -14.45
N ASP A 179 7.52 -6.04 -14.02
CA ASP A 179 8.53 -6.73 -13.20
C ASP A 179 8.33 -6.36 -11.72
N ASN A 180 8.31 -7.36 -10.84
CA ASN A 180 8.00 -7.16 -9.43
C ASN A 180 9.07 -6.32 -8.70
N TYR A 181 10.36 -6.43 -9.06
CA TYR A 181 11.40 -5.63 -8.42
C TYR A 181 11.34 -4.19 -8.88
N GLU A 182 11.14 -3.94 -10.17
CA GLU A 182 10.99 -2.58 -10.67
C GLU A 182 9.73 -1.90 -10.07
N GLN A 183 8.62 -2.64 -9.95
CA GLN A 183 7.45 -2.13 -9.23
C GLN A 183 7.76 -1.86 -7.75
N ALA A 184 8.41 -2.79 -7.06
CA ALA A 184 8.78 -2.60 -5.65
C ALA A 184 9.68 -1.37 -5.46
N LEU A 185 10.72 -1.22 -6.29
CA LEU A 185 11.65 -0.08 -6.27
C LEU A 185 10.93 1.23 -6.57
N TYR A 186 10.04 1.25 -7.58
CA TYR A 186 9.25 2.44 -7.91
C TYR A 186 8.45 2.92 -6.71
N TRP A 187 7.67 2.03 -6.10
CA TRP A 187 6.77 2.37 -5.01
C TRP A 187 7.52 2.71 -3.71
N VAL A 188 8.59 1.98 -3.37
CA VAL A 188 9.43 2.28 -2.20
C VAL A 188 10.20 3.59 -2.38
N ARG A 189 10.69 3.92 -3.58
CA ARG A 189 11.32 5.24 -3.82
C ARG A 189 10.30 6.36 -3.73
N LYS A 190 9.09 6.13 -4.24
CA LYS A 190 8.00 7.10 -4.16
C LYS A 190 7.59 7.34 -2.70
N SER A 191 7.58 6.31 -1.84
CA SER A 191 7.23 6.48 -0.43
C SER A 191 8.16 7.43 0.32
N LEU A 192 9.47 7.37 0.04
CA LEU A 192 10.50 8.19 0.67
C LEU A 192 10.39 9.70 0.36
N GLN A 193 9.57 10.08 -0.61
CA GLN A 193 9.28 11.48 -0.97
C GLN A 193 8.23 12.12 -0.06
N TYR A 194 7.50 11.32 0.71
CA TYR A 194 6.37 11.78 1.54
C TYR A 194 6.51 11.33 3.00
N GLY A 195 5.59 11.80 3.85
CA GLY A 195 5.53 11.41 5.25
C GLY A 195 5.19 9.93 5.43
N LEU A 196 5.96 9.25 6.29
CA LEU A 196 5.70 7.88 6.75
C LEU A 196 5.15 7.98 8.17
N THR A 197 3.97 7.42 8.42
CA THR A 197 3.30 7.54 9.73
C THR A 197 3.57 6.35 10.62
N SER A 198 3.71 5.16 10.04
CA SER A 198 3.88 3.91 10.78
C SER A 198 5.24 3.27 10.53
N HIS A 199 5.81 3.45 9.33
CA HIS A 199 7.15 2.95 9.02
C HIS A 199 8.26 3.93 9.42
N ASN A 200 9.30 3.39 10.03
CA ASN A 200 10.55 4.12 10.24
C ASN A 200 11.25 4.34 8.88
N ARG A 201 11.58 5.60 8.55
CA ARG A 201 12.27 5.97 7.31
C ARG A 201 13.55 5.14 7.07
N LEU A 202 14.34 4.88 8.11
CA LEU A 202 15.56 4.07 8.02
C LEU A 202 15.25 2.62 7.61
N ALA A 203 14.14 2.06 8.12
CA ALA A 203 13.69 0.74 7.71
C ALA A 203 13.27 0.71 6.24
N VAL A 204 12.62 1.77 5.75
CA VAL A 204 12.25 1.90 4.33
C VAL A 204 13.48 2.02 3.43
N GLU A 205 14.48 2.84 3.81
CA GLU A 205 15.73 2.97 3.07
C GLU A 205 16.52 1.66 3.03
N ARG A 206 16.59 0.91 4.13
CA ARG A 206 17.18 -0.45 4.13
C ARG A 206 16.41 -1.41 3.23
N THR A 207 15.07 -1.34 3.26
CA THR A 207 14.21 -2.18 2.40
C THR A 207 14.52 -1.95 0.93
N LEU A 208 14.72 -0.71 0.51
CA LEU A 208 15.15 -0.37 -0.86
C LEU A 208 16.46 -1.07 -1.24
N CYS A 209 17.45 -1.05 -0.34
CA CYS A 209 18.75 -1.69 -0.55
C CYS A 209 18.59 -3.22 -0.66
N TYR A 210 17.77 -3.83 0.20
CA TYR A 210 17.50 -5.26 0.16
C TYR A 210 16.77 -5.67 -1.13
N ILE A 211 15.81 -4.89 -1.62
CA ILE A 211 15.11 -5.16 -2.89
C ILE A 211 16.12 -5.26 -4.04
N LEU A 212 17.05 -4.31 -4.16
CA LEU A 212 18.11 -4.32 -5.18
C LEU A 212 19.01 -5.55 -5.06
N TRP A 213 19.47 -5.85 -3.85
CA TRP A 213 20.32 -7.01 -3.62
C TRP A 213 19.63 -8.32 -4.02
N LYS A 214 18.37 -8.44 -3.66
CA LYS A 214 17.55 -9.60 -3.96
C LYS A 214 17.27 -9.74 -5.46
N ALA A 215 17.03 -8.62 -6.15
CA ALA A 215 16.93 -8.58 -7.61
C ALA A 215 18.22 -9.07 -8.29
N ALA A 216 19.40 -8.67 -7.80
CA ALA A 216 20.68 -9.15 -8.30
C ALA A 216 20.81 -10.68 -8.17
N LEU A 217 20.53 -11.22 -6.98
CA LEU A 217 20.60 -12.66 -6.73
C LEU A 217 19.58 -13.47 -7.55
N ARG A 218 18.42 -12.87 -7.86
CA ARG A 218 17.40 -13.54 -8.68
C ARG A 218 17.78 -13.57 -10.15
N THR A 219 18.22 -12.43 -10.69
CA THR A 219 18.63 -12.32 -12.09
C THR A 219 19.91 -13.12 -12.39
N GLU A 220 20.82 -13.25 -11.43
CA GLU A 220 21.97 -14.17 -11.52
C GLU A 220 21.48 -15.62 -11.66
N ARG A 221 20.51 -16.05 -10.85
CA ARG A 221 19.92 -17.40 -10.93
C ARG A 221 19.17 -17.65 -12.23
N GLU A 222 18.60 -16.61 -12.83
CA GLU A 222 17.95 -16.65 -14.13
C GLU A 222 18.95 -16.61 -15.30
N GLY A 223 20.25 -16.51 -15.02
CA GLY A 223 21.34 -16.53 -16.00
C GLY A 223 21.65 -15.17 -16.63
N ASN A 224 20.99 -14.08 -16.20
CA ASN A 224 21.20 -12.76 -16.76
C ASN A 224 22.26 -11.98 -15.96
N LEU A 225 23.53 -12.33 -16.21
CA LEU A 225 24.69 -11.83 -15.45
C LEU A 225 24.86 -10.32 -15.54
N THR A 226 24.59 -9.71 -16.70
CA THR A 226 24.71 -8.26 -16.90
C THR A 226 23.69 -7.49 -16.06
N ILE A 227 22.43 -7.94 -16.04
CA ILE A 227 21.40 -7.33 -15.20
C ILE A 227 21.69 -7.58 -13.72
N ALA A 228 22.17 -8.76 -13.35
CA ALA A 228 22.57 -9.06 -11.98
C ALA A 228 23.67 -8.12 -11.47
N LEU A 229 24.66 -7.85 -12.33
CA LEU A 229 25.74 -6.92 -12.03
C LEU A 229 25.25 -5.47 -11.84
N ASP A 230 24.31 -5.02 -12.67
CA ASP A 230 23.66 -3.70 -12.53
C ASP A 230 22.95 -3.58 -11.17
N TYR A 231 22.06 -4.52 -10.84
CA TYR A 231 21.35 -4.50 -9.57
C TYR A 231 22.29 -4.58 -8.37
N ALA A 232 23.33 -5.42 -8.42
CA ALA A 232 24.31 -5.53 -7.34
C ALA A 232 25.06 -4.21 -7.12
N THR A 233 25.43 -3.54 -8.21
CA THR A 233 26.13 -2.25 -8.17
C THR A 233 25.23 -1.14 -7.66
N ARG A 234 23.97 -1.08 -8.11
CA ARG A 234 22.94 -0.16 -7.58
C ARG A 234 22.69 -0.40 -6.09
N SER A 235 22.62 -1.67 -5.66
CA SER A 235 22.48 -2.05 -4.26
C SER A 235 23.62 -1.49 -3.42
N LEU A 236 24.88 -1.73 -3.83
CA LEU A 236 26.06 -1.23 -3.12
C LEU A 236 26.05 0.30 -3.02
N ASN A 237 25.66 1.00 -4.09
CA ASN A 237 25.56 2.45 -4.09
C ASN A 237 24.50 2.96 -3.09
N GLU A 238 23.32 2.34 -3.03
CA GLU A 238 22.30 2.73 -2.05
C GLU A 238 22.72 2.40 -0.62
N TRP A 239 23.39 1.27 -0.37
CA TRP A 239 23.96 0.96 0.95
C TRP A 239 25.00 2.00 1.38
N ASN A 240 25.89 2.42 0.49
CA ASN A 240 26.88 3.45 0.79
C ASN A 240 26.23 4.80 1.08
N LYS A 241 25.19 5.19 0.32
CA LYS A 241 24.41 6.40 0.59
C LYS A 241 23.69 6.32 1.93
N TYR A 242 23.13 5.16 2.26
CA TYR A 242 22.45 4.92 3.53
C TYR A 242 23.38 5.11 4.71
N ILE A 243 24.56 4.47 4.68
CA ILE A 243 25.58 4.60 5.75
C ILE A 243 26.14 6.01 5.83
N ALA A 244 26.38 6.67 4.70
CA ALA A 244 26.87 8.06 4.70
C ALA A 244 25.90 9.03 5.38
N ARG A 245 24.59 8.75 5.33
CA ARG A 245 23.56 9.54 6.02
C ARG A 245 23.33 9.13 7.47
N ASN A 246 23.62 7.87 7.81
CA ASN A 246 23.31 7.27 9.09
C ASN A 246 24.50 6.44 9.60
N PRO A 247 25.67 7.06 9.89
CA PRO A 247 26.87 6.33 10.26
C PRO A 247 26.69 5.54 11.57
N GLU A 248 25.82 6.00 12.46
CA GLU A 248 25.44 5.31 13.70
C GLU A 248 24.64 4.00 13.50
N ASP A 249 24.01 3.75 12.35
CA ASP A 249 23.36 2.45 12.05
C ASP A 249 24.34 1.45 11.38
N LEU A 250 25.63 1.78 11.36
CA LEU A 250 26.69 0.87 10.95
C LEU A 250 26.91 -0.19 12.04
N ILE A 251 26.12 -1.25 11.93
CA ILE A 251 26.23 -2.45 12.76
C ILE A 251 27.02 -3.49 11.94
N GLU A 252 27.70 -4.43 12.61
CA GLU A 252 28.47 -5.55 12.02
C GLU A 252 27.74 -6.21 10.82
N LYS A 253 26.42 -6.41 10.94
CA LYS A 253 25.58 -6.99 9.89
C LYS A 253 25.53 -6.15 8.60
N THR A 254 25.55 -4.83 8.71
CA THR A 254 25.56 -3.92 7.55
C THR A 254 26.91 -3.94 6.84
N GLU A 255 28.01 -3.98 7.59
CA GLU A 255 29.36 -4.14 7.03
C GLU A 255 29.52 -5.48 6.31
N GLU A 256 29.04 -6.56 6.92
CA GLU A 256 29.03 -7.89 6.32
C GLU A 256 28.22 -7.90 5.01
N MET A 257 27.09 -7.20 4.98
CA MET A 257 26.26 -7.09 3.78
C MET A 257 26.98 -6.33 2.66
N ILE A 258 27.60 -5.19 2.95
CA ILE A 258 28.39 -4.41 1.98
C ILE A 258 29.54 -5.24 1.42
N LYS A 259 30.27 -5.95 2.28
CA LYS A 259 31.36 -6.86 1.88
C LYS A 259 30.86 -7.98 0.99
N THR A 260 29.72 -8.59 1.35
CA THR A 260 29.08 -9.66 0.56
C THR A 260 28.71 -9.18 -0.83
N ILE A 261 28.07 -8.01 -0.93
CA ILE A 261 27.68 -7.41 -2.22
C ILE A 261 28.92 -7.09 -3.05
N THR A 262 29.96 -6.50 -2.44
CA THR A 262 31.21 -6.13 -3.12
C THR A 262 31.90 -7.36 -3.73
N ASN A 263 32.01 -8.45 -2.95
CA ASN A 263 32.59 -9.71 -3.43
C ASN A 263 31.74 -10.31 -4.56
N LYS A 264 30.41 -10.27 -4.45
CA LYS A 264 29.52 -10.75 -5.51
C LYS A 264 29.66 -9.94 -6.80
N ILE A 265 29.81 -8.62 -6.72
CA ILE A 265 30.07 -7.77 -7.90
C ILE A 265 31.35 -8.21 -8.61
N LEU A 266 32.43 -8.50 -7.88
CA LEU A 266 33.68 -8.99 -8.48
C LEU A 266 33.48 -10.34 -9.18
N GLN A 267 32.75 -11.26 -8.56
CA GLN A 267 32.42 -12.56 -9.16
C GLN A 267 31.59 -12.40 -10.44
N LEU A 268 30.55 -11.57 -10.41
CA LEU A 268 29.69 -11.32 -11.57
C LEU A 268 30.47 -10.72 -12.72
N LYS A 269 31.36 -9.74 -12.47
CA LYS A 269 32.25 -9.18 -13.50
C LYS A 269 33.11 -10.26 -14.18
N GLN A 270 33.75 -11.12 -13.39
CA GLN A 270 34.56 -12.21 -13.92
C GLN A 270 33.73 -13.22 -14.72
N GLN A 271 32.49 -13.48 -14.32
CA GLN A 271 31.60 -14.39 -15.04
C GLN A 271 31.12 -13.77 -16.37
N THR A 272 30.76 -12.48 -16.39
CA THR A 272 30.37 -11.76 -17.61
C THR A 272 31.52 -11.73 -18.61
N GLU A 273 32.74 -11.39 -18.19
CA GLU A 273 33.93 -11.36 -19.05
C GLU A 273 34.31 -12.73 -19.64
N ARG A 274 33.94 -13.83 -18.97
CA ARG A 274 34.14 -15.20 -19.48
C ARG A 274 33.07 -15.60 -20.49
N TYR A 275 31.86 -15.07 -20.38
CA TYR A 275 30.75 -15.35 -21.30
C TYR A 275 30.89 -14.59 -22.62
N GLU A 276 31.60 -13.46 -22.63
CA GLU A 276 31.84 -12.62 -23.80
C GLU A 276 33.06 -13.06 -24.64
N ARG A 277 33.85 -14.03 -24.15
CA ARG A 277 34.99 -14.63 -24.86
C ARG A 277 34.61 -15.96 -25.49
#